data_AF-A0A9W9KC28-F1
#
_entry.id   AF-A0A9W9KC28-F1
#
_cell.length_a   1.000
_cell.length_b   1.000
_cell.length_c   1.000
_cell.angle_alpha   90.00
_cell.angle_beta   90.00
_cell.angle_gamma   90.00
#
_symmetry.space_group_name_H-M   'P 1'
#
loop_
_entity.id
_entity.type
_entity.pdbx_description
1 polymer ?
#
loop_
_entity_poly.entity_id
_entity_poly.type
_entity_poly.pdbx_seq_one_letter_code
_entity_poly.pdbx_strand_id
1 'polypeptide(L)'
;MPATEIVIDALSKLKDPDASTKLLGLAEWLKNAEMKQEGNLLQCVDKDAFKQTLPLLKALGYDKITGFGYALYRTSGESEISKFPGLKTLFFPLHVPAGKVEVAGEPLKPGECTQFDNSVTFSAQLDYLIIYLPEKK
;
A
#
# COMPACT_ATOMS: atom_id res chain seq x y z
N MET A 1 -18.63 7.93 -5.88
CA MET A 1 -17.31 8.55 -5.67
C MET A 1 -16.37 7.97 -6.72
N PRO A 2 -16.16 8.67 -7.85
CA PRO A 2 -15.17 8.31 -8.85
C PRO A 2 -13.81 8.00 -8.23
N ALA A 3 -13.11 7.03 -8.83
CA ALA A 3 -11.76 6.56 -8.51
C ALA A 3 -10.79 7.69 -8.10
N THR A 4 -10.74 8.74 -8.91
CA THR A 4 -9.78 9.85 -8.79
C THR A 4 -9.91 10.63 -7.49
N GLU A 5 -11.12 10.75 -6.91
CA GLU A 5 -11.33 11.51 -5.67
C GLU A 5 -10.68 10.85 -4.45
N ILE A 6 -10.59 9.51 -4.42
CA ILE A 6 -10.05 8.78 -3.27
C ILE A 6 -8.53 8.92 -3.20
N VAL A 7 -7.84 8.89 -4.35
CA VAL A 7 -6.39 9.11 -4.40
C VAL A 7 -6.07 10.57 -4.06
N ILE A 8 -6.84 11.53 -4.58
CA ILE A 8 -6.65 12.94 -4.25
C ILE A 8 -6.86 13.18 -2.74
N ASP A 9 -7.88 12.57 -2.14
CA ASP A 9 -8.13 12.62 -0.69
C ASP A 9 -6.99 11.95 0.11
N ALA A 10 -6.52 10.78 -0.33
CA ALA A 10 -5.39 10.09 0.29
C ALA A 10 -4.10 10.92 0.25
N LEU A 11 -3.75 11.47 -0.93
CA LEU A 11 -2.60 12.35 -1.10
C LEU A 11 -2.75 13.64 -0.29
N SER A 12 -3.97 14.19 -0.20
CA SER A 12 -4.23 15.37 0.64
C SER A 12 -4.06 15.06 2.13
N LYS A 13 -4.43 13.86 2.58
CA LYS A 13 -4.24 13.41 3.97
C LYS A 13 -2.80 13.01 4.26
N LEU A 14 -2.07 12.47 3.28
CA LEU A 14 -0.63 12.17 3.40
C LEU A 14 0.24 13.43 3.47
N LYS A 15 -0.26 14.59 3.03
CA LYS A 15 0.37 15.88 3.31
C LYS A 15 0.30 16.27 4.79
N ASP A 16 -0.56 15.63 5.57
CA ASP A 16 -0.55 15.80 7.01
C ASP A 16 0.71 15.14 7.61
N PRO A 17 1.49 15.88 8.41
CA PRO A 17 2.72 15.36 8.98
C PRO A 17 2.49 14.14 9.90
N ASP A 18 1.32 13.99 10.51
CA ASP A 18 1.02 12.80 11.34
C ASP A 18 0.86 11.56 10.46
N ALA A 19 0.08 11.64 9.36
CA ALA A 19 -0.12 10.53 8.43
C ALA A 19 1.20 10.10 7.77
N SER A 20 2.02 11.06 7.35
CA SER A 20 3.35 10.80 6.79
C SER A 20 4.28 10.13 7.81
N THR A 21 4.27 10.61 9.06
CA THR A 21 5.04 9.99 10.16
C THR A 21 4.58 8.57 10.45
N LYS A 22 3.27 8.28 10.42
CA LYS A 22 2.76 6.91 10.58
C LYS A 22 3.20 6.00 9.44
N LEU A 23 3.21 6.50 8.21
CA LEU A 23 3.65 5.73 7.04
C LEU A 23 5.14 5.39 7.13
N LEU A 24 5.98 6.35 7.54
CA LEU A 24 7.41 6.09 7.80
C LEU A 24 7.61 5.10 8.95
N GLY A 25 6.87 5.26 10.06
CA GLY A 25 6.93 4.31 11.19
C GLY A 25 6.52 2.89 10.79
N LEU A 26 5.51 2.75 9.93
CA LEU A 26 5.09 1.47 9.37
C LEU A 26 6.19 0.87 8.48
N ALA A 27 6.83 1.69 7.65
CA ALA A 27 7.94 1.27 6.80
C ALA A 27 9.14 0.76 7.63
N GLU A 28 9.47 1.45 8.72
CA GLU A 28 10.55 1.03 9.62
C GLU A 28 10.22 -0.26 10.37
N TRP A 29 9.00 -0.39 10.87
CA TRP A 29 8.56 -1.61 11.53
C TRP A 29 8.59 -2.81 10.59
N LEU A 30 8.13 -2.64 9.35
CA LEU A 30 8.04 -3.72 8.36
C LEU A 30 9.41 -4.34 8.02
N LYS A 31 10.52 -3.63 8.24
CA LYS A 31 11.88 -4.20 8.12
C LYS A 31 12.10 -5.40 9.02
N ASN A 32 11.50 -5.40 10.22
CA ASN A 32 11.67 -6.44 11.24
C ASN A 32 10.44 -7.34 11.41
N ALA A 33 9.35 -7.05 10.71
CA ALA A 33 8.11 -7.82 10.81
C ALA A 33 8.26 -9.24 10.26
N GLU A 34 7.47 -10.17 10.81
CA GLU A 34 7.43 -11.54 10.32
C GLU A 34 6.79 -11.62 8.92
N MET A 35 7.58 -12.13 7.97
CA MET A 35 7.21 -12.28 6.58
C MET A 35 7.12 -13.77 6.22
N LYS A 36 6.05 -14.14 5.52
CA LYS A 36 5.90 -15.46 4.90
C LYS A 36 6.12 -15.33 3.41
N GLN A 37 7.02 -16.15 2.88
CA GLN A 37 7.22 -16.24 1.44
C GLN A 37 6.07 -17.00 0.79
N GLU A 38 5.41 -16.36 -0.17
CA GLU A 38 4.36 -16.88 -1.05
C GLU A 38 4.85 -16.69 -2.50
N GLY A 39 5.63 -17.66 -3.00
CA GLY A 39 6.26 -17.58 -4.33
C GLY A 39 7.39 -16.54 -4.37
N ASN A 40 7.29 -15.56 -5.28
CA ASN A 40 8.24 -14.45 -5.44
C ASN A 40 7.93 -13.25 -4.52
N LEU A 41 6.88 -13.37 -3.70
CA LEU A 41 6.31 -12.29 -2.92
C LEU A 41 6.35 -12.67 -1.45
N LEU A 42 6.73 -11.75 -0.58
CA LEU A 42 6.70 -11.95 0.86
C LEU A 42 5.51 -11.21 1.44
N GLN A 43 4.56 -11.93 2.02
CA GLN A 43 3.42 -11.35 2.71
C GLN A 43 3.71 -11.23 4.20
N CYS A 44 3.41 -10.07 4.79
CA CYS A 44 3.48 -9.90 6.23
C CYS A 44 2.39 -10.74 6.89
N VAL A 45 2.81 -11.67 7.75
CA VAL A 45 1.92 -12.54 8.54
C VAL A 45 2.04 -12.25 10.05
N ASP A 46 2.79 -11.20 10.38
CA ASP A 46 3.03 -10.77 11.74
C ASP A 46 1.71 -10.46 12.48
N LYS A 47 1.61 -10.90 13.74
CA LYS A 47 0.41 -10.73 14.57
C LYS A 47 0.15 -9.26 14.89
N ASP A 48 1.19 -8.43 14.91
CA ASP A 48 1.11 -7.00 15.15
C ASP A 48 0.84 -6.18 13.87
N ALA A 49 0.74 -6.82 12.69
CA ALA A 49 0.50 -6.12 11.43
C ALA A 49 -0.74 -5.21 11.47
N PHE A 50 -1.84 -5.66 12.07
CA PHE A 50 -3.03 -4.82 12.23
C PHE A 50 -2.78 -3.63 13.15
N LYS A 51 -2.14 -3.87 14.30
CA LYS A 51 -1.85 -2.83 15.29
C LYS A 51 -0.96 -1.72 14.72
N GLN A 52 -0.03 -2.09 13.84
CA GLN A 52 0.89 -1.14 13.19
C GLN A 52 0.26 -0.42 12.01
N THR A 53 -0.60 -1.09 11.25
CA THR A 53 -1.26 -0.49 10.08
C THR A 53 -2.46 0.39 10.47
N LEU A 54 -3.15 0.07 11.58
CA LEU A 54 -4.35 0.76 12.03
C LEU A 54 -4.19 2.29 12.23
N PRO A 55 -3.10 2.81 12.83
CA PRO A 55 -2.87 4.25 12.92
C PRO A 55 -2.90 4.96 11.57
N LEU A 56 -2.26 4.38 10.55
CA LEU A 56 -2.27 4.92 9.19
C LEU A 56 -3.67 4.85 8.58
N LEU A 57 -4.37 3.71 8.73
CA LEU A 57 -5.75 3.55 8.25
C LEU A 57 -6.71 4.57 8.87
N LYS A 58 -6.55 4.88 10.16
CA LYS A 58 -7.33 5.91 10.86
C LYS A 58 -7.01 7.32 10.37
N ALA A 59 -5.73 7.63 10.16
CA ALA A 59 -5.31 8.92 9.62
C ALA A 59 -5.87 9.14 8.20
N LEU A 60 -5.92 8.07 7.39
CA LEU A 60 -6.54 8.10 6.07
C LEU A 60 -8.08 8.05 6.12
N GLY A 61 -8.67 7.69 7.27
CA GLY A 61 -10.11 7.56 7.47
C GLY A 61 -10.73 6.30 6.85
N TYR A 62 -9.91 5.31 6.50
CA TYR A 62 -10.33 4.04 5.90
C TYR A 62 -10.82 3.02 6.91
N ASP A 63 -10.47 3.20 8.19
CA ASP A 63 -10.98 2.35 9.29
C ASP A 63 -12.52 2.37 9.40
N LYS A 64 -13.15 3.42 8.88
CA LYS A 64 -14.61 3.61 8.87
C LYS A 64 -15.31 2.99 7.65
N ILE A 65 -14.57 2.45 6.68
CA ILE A 65 -15.14 1.92 5.43
C ILE A 65 -15.47 0.44 5.63
N THR A 66 -16.75 0.08 5.72
CA THR A 66 -17.14 -1.35 5.83
C THR A 66 -16.64 -2.15 4.63
N GLY A 67 -15.98 -3.28 4.89
CA GLY A 67 -15.44 -4.16 3.84
C GLY A 67 -14.06 -3.73 3.31
N PHE A 68 -13.38 -2.78 3.97
CA PHE A 68 -11.98 -2.51 3.66
C PHE A 68 -11.10 -3.72 4.02
N GLY A 69 -10.03 -3.89 3.25
CA GLY A 69 -8.97 -4.85 3.53
C GLY A 69 -7.62 -4.17 3.36
N TYR A 70 -6.59 -4.78 3.92
CA TYR A 70 -5.22 -4.34 3.68
C TYR A 70 -4.28 -5.54 3.69
N ALA A 71 -3.14 -5.39 3.02
CA ALA A 71 -2.08 -6.37 3.01
C ALA A 71 -0.73 -5.67 2.88
N LEU A 72 0.23 -6.12 3.67
CA LEU A 72 1.61 -5.64 3.63
C LEU A 72 2.47 -6.66 2.92
N TYR A 73 3.27 -6.19 1.98
CA TYR A 73 4.06 -7.03 1.12
C TYR A 73 5.49 -6.49 0.98
N ARG A 74 6.40 -7.43 0.78
CA ARG A 74 7.78 -7.21 0.40
C ARG A 74 8.04 -7.98 -0.88
N THR A 75 8.58 -7.31 -1.88
CA THR A 75 8.95 -7.94 -3.16
C THR A 75 10.44 -7.80 -3.37
N SER A 76 11.01 -8.77 -4.06
CA SER A 76 12.42 -8.75 -4.46
C SER A 76 12.55 -9.45 -5.81
N GLY A 77 12.06 -8.79 -6.86
CA GLY A 77 12.03 -9.31 -8.22
C GLY A 77 10.71 -9.01 -8.93
N GLU A 78 10.35 -9.88 -9.88
CA GLU A 78 9.09 -9.78 -10.62
C GLU A 78 7.89 -10.14 -9.74
N SER A 79 6.88 -9.27 -9.74
CA SER A 79 5.68 -9.39 -8.92
C SER A 79 4.48 -8.78 -9.63
N GLU A 80 3.29 -9.26 -9.28
CA GLU A 80 2.02 -8.77 -9.80
C GLU A 80 1.19 -8.16 -8.67
N ILE A 81 0.66 -6.96 -8.91
CA ILE A 81 -0.48 -6.42 -8.16
C ILE A 81 -1.72 -6.81 -8.94
N SER A 82 -2.44 -7.84 -8.47
CA SER A 82 -3.68 -8.28 -9.11
C SER A 82 -4.83 -7.34 -8.75
N LYS A 83 -5.63 -6.94 -9.76
CA LYS A 83 -6.90 -6.27 -9.52
C LYS A 83 -7.99 -7.28 -9.19
N PHE A 84 -8.74 -7.02 -8.12
CA PHE A 84 -9.94 -7.78 -7.79
C PHE A 84 -11.21 -7.05 -8.27
N PRO A 85 -12.14 -7.74 -8.96
CA PRO A 85 -13.39 -7.15 -9.41
C PRO A 85 -14.21 -6.58 -8.24
N GLY A 86 -14.63 -5.31 -8.33
CA GLY A 86 -15.42 -4.65 -7.29
C GLY A 86 -14.61 -4.12 -6.11
N LEU A 87 -13.28 -4.17 -6.19
CA LEU A 87 -12.37 -3.58 -5.21
C LEU A 87 -11.44 -2.56 -5.89
N LYS A 88 -11.35 -1.38 -5.29
CA LYS A 88 -10.29 -0.41 -5.58
C LYS A 88 -9.03 -0.85 -4.86
N THR A 89 -7.92 -0.84 -5.59
CA THR A 89 -6.61 -1.23 -5.06
C THR A 89 -5.77 0.03 -4.95
N LEU A 90 -5.51 0.45 -3.71
CA LEU A 90 -4.60 1.55 -3.41
C LEU A 90 -3.25 0.98 -2.99
N PHE A 91 -2.19 1.48 -3.60
CA PHE A 91 -0.83 1.06 -3.39
C PHE A 91 -0.02 2.18 -2.74
N PHE A 92 0.65 1.83 -1.65
CA PHE A 92 1.45 2.75 -0.85
C PHE A 92 2.88 2.21 -0.78
N PRO A 93 3.82 2.73 -1.57
CA PRO A 93 5.24 2.42 -1.43
C PRO A 93 5.75 2.90 -0.06
N LEU A 94 6.22 1.97 0.76
CA LEU A 94 6.76 2.23 2.10
C LEU A 94 8.27 2.45 2.04
N HIS A 95 8.97 1.54 1.37
CA HIS A 95 10.41 1.61 1.20
C HIS A 95 10.79 1.28 -0.24
N VAL A 96 11.35 2.27 -0.93
CA VAL A 96 11.89 2.13 -2.28
C VAL A 96 13.41 2.31 -2.18
N PRO A 97 14.23 1.27 -2.44
CA PRO A 97 15.68 1.41 -2.43
C PRO A 97 16.11 2.45 -3.47
N ALA A 98 17.27 3.09 -3.24
CA ALA A 98 17.78 4.17 -4.08
C ALA A 98 17.92 3.72 -5.54
N GLY A 99 16.90 4.03 -6.33
CA GLY A 99 16.70 3.58 -7.70
C GLY A 99 15.28 3.98 -8.11
N LYS A 100 15.12 4.50 -9.32
CA LYS A 100 13.80 4.87 -9.84
C LYS A 100 13.01 3.58 -10.09
N VAL A 101 12.26 3.13 -9.09
CA VAL A 101 11.32 2.05 -9.28
C VAL A 101 10.09 2.64 -9.96
N GLU A 102 9.81 2.16 -11.16
CA GLU A 102 8.64 2.56 -11.92
C GLU A 102 7.65 1.39 -11.97
N VAL A 103 6.38 1.66 -11.69
CA VAL A 103 5.28 0.68 -11.80
C VAL A 103 4.26 1.28 -12.75
N ALA A 104 3.89 0.53 -13.80
CA ALA A 104 3.05 1.03 -14.90
C ALA A 104 3.58 2.31 -15.59
N GLY A 105 4.90 2.54 -15.59
CA GLY A 105 5.51 3.74 -16.16
C GLY A 105 5.41 4.99 -15.27
N GLU A 106 4.93 4.84 -14.02
CA GLU A 106 4.91 5.90 -13.03
C GLU A 106 6.02 5.67 -11.98
N PRO A 107 6.85 6.68 -11.67
CA PRO A 107 7.86 6.57 -10.64
C PRO A 107 7.20 6.48 -9.27
N LEU A 108 7.46 5.38 -8.55
CA LEU A 108 7.05 5.23 -7.17
C LEU A 108 7.92 6.09 -6.28
N LYS A 109 7.28 6.89 -5.41
CA LYS A 109 7.98 7.61 -4.34
C LYS A 109 7.45 7.22 -2.98
N PRO A 110 8.33 6.95 -2.01
CA PRO A 110 7.91 6.71 -0.62
C PRO A 110 7.04 7.87 -0.13
N GLY A 111 5.94 7.53 0.55
CA GLY A 111 5.00 8.52 1.09
C GLY A 111 3.99 9.09 0.09
N GLU A 112 4.00 8.63 -1.16
CA GLU A 112 2.89 8.83 -2.10
C GLU A 112 1.95 7.61 -2.09
N CYS A 113 0.83 7.73 -2.79
CA CYS A 113 -0.06 6.60 -3.04
C CYS A 113 -0.54 6.61 -4.49
N THR A 114 -0.67 5.42 -5.05
CA THR A 114 -1.13 5.21 -6.43
C THR A 114 -2.35 4.30 -6.40
N GLN A 115 -3.37 4.58 -7.20
CA GLN A 115 -4.46 3.64 -7.43
C GLN A 115 -4.15 2.83 -8.69
N PHE A 116 -4.35 1.52 -8.60
CA PHE A 116 -4.31 0.65 -9.76
C PHE A 116 -5.72 0.24 -10.17
N ASP A 117 -6.10 0.65 -11.39
CA ASP A 117 -7.35 0.27 -12.03
C ASP A 117 -7.23 -0.98 -12.91
N ASN A 118 -6.04 -1.56 -13.03
CA ASN A 118 -5.77 -2.81 -13.75
C ASN A 118 -4.71 -3.62 -12.98
N SER A 119 -4.61 -4.92 -13.27
CA SER A 119 -3.47 -5.71 -12.76
C SER A 119 -2.18 -5.19 -13.37
N VAL A 120 -1.14 -5.01 -12.55
CA VAL A 120 0.16 -4.50 -13.01
C VAL A 120 1.26 -5.43 -12.55
N THR A 121 2.09 -5.86 -13.50
CA THR A 121 3.35 -6.55 -13.22
C THR A 121 4.48 -5.55 -13.17
N PHE A 122 5.36 -5.70 -12.18
CA PHE A 122 6.55 -4.87 -12.02
C PHE A 122 7.69 -5.72 -11.48
N SER A 123 8.93 -5.32 -11.80
CA SER A 123 10.14 -5.97 -11.28
C SER A 123 10.89 -4.98 -10.41
N ALA A 124 10.79 -5.15 -9.10
CA ALA A 124 11.44 -4.27 -8.15
C ALA A 124 11.69 -4.94 -6.80
N GLN A 125 12.58 -4.36 -6.03
CA GLN A 125 12.74 -4.69 -4.63
C GLN A 125 12.14 -3.57 -3.81
N LEU A 126 10.97 -3.76 -3.21
CA LEU A 126 10.34 -2.70 -2.39
C LEU A 126 9.38 -3.29 -1.36
N ASP A 127 9.17 -2.52 -0.30
CA ASP A 127 8.16 -2.78 0.71
C ASP A 127 6.95 -1.87 0.46
N TYR A 128 5.75 -2.43 0.49
CA TYR A 128 4.53 -1.68 0.22
C TYR A 128 3.32 -2.18 1.00
N LEU A 129 2.35 -1.29 1.14
CA LEU A 129 1.03 -1.55 1.67
C LEU A 129 0.02 -1.48 0.52
N ILE A 130 -0.81 -2.51 0.39
CA ILE A 130 -2.01 -2.47 -0.43
C ILE A 130 -3.21 -2.28 0.49
N ILE A 131 -4.10 -1.36 0.11
CA ILE A 131 -5.41 -1.19 0.73
C ILE A 131 -6.47 -1.49 -0.31
N TYR A 132 -7.37 -2.42 0.02
CA TYR A 132 -8.53 -2.77 -0.77
C TYR A 132 -9.74 -2.03 -0.22
N LEU A 133 -10.40 -1.25 -1.06
CA LEU A 133 -11.63 -0.56 -0.73
C LEU A 133 -12.76 -1.05 -1.63
N PRO A 134 -13.98 -1.29 -1.12
CA PRO A 134 -15.09 -1.67 -1.98
C PRO A 134 -15.43 -0.55 -2.99
N GLU A 135 -15.53 -0.93 -4.26
CA GLU A 135 -16.17 -0.08 -5.27
C GLU A 135 -17.67 -0.05 -4.92
N LYS A 136 -18.15 1.07 -4.38
CA LYS A 136 -19.59 1.27 -4.18
C LYS A 136 -20.31 0.96 -5.50
N LYS A 137 -21.21 -0.02 -5.48
CA LYS A 137 -22.25 -0.18 -6.51
C LYS A 137 -23.16 1.04 -6.53
#